data_AF-A0A1D8FZI7-F1
#
_entry.id   AF-A0A1D8FZI7-F1
#
_cell.length_a   1.000
_cell.length_b   1.000
_cell.length_c   1.000
_cell.angle_alpha   90.00
_cell.angle_beta   90.00
_cell.angle_gamma   90.00
#
_symmetry.space_group_name_H-M   'P 1'
#
loop_
_entity.id
_entity.type
_entity.pdbx_description
1 polymer ?
#
loop_
_entity_poly.entity_id
_entity_poly.type
_entity_poly.pdbx_seq_one_letter_code
_entity_poly.pdbx_strand_id
1 'polypeptide(L)'
;MEPRNYRMVVSTAQDFVTTSAEADRQLHYWLGTMKRYDTSALDEGRNEIGEGVTLDHDASAGRHGSYSRWRLRENRPDNQGTWQSTLVVRSDNGKDSQRTWLQVDIEHHPSDAQLRPTRANTPGIARLLLDSLRARDGLADVTSDPRFIEPDDVEEVIEELCDQDRRLPLIVASVPYGKKADTWTDEVVVPAFRNLPGLAVMYVLTPEAQTLFNTKLDYHPVFGGGIRTYLPGVDPAWQPDAQRHPVMSRTKIETSPRRAAAILASLPQRQALRLSLPAPLDTLPVQRTRPRPAGHDSGLTDLRAENRTLGNMLAEAEQRENANADLLRDLRQQLQIAEELEFDQAAENQDLYARLKHAERQVRALQIQLGKAGRNTHALTAAPADAPTTFAKILDRMGEFSHLRFTGDKRKTRDLDAQSIGNWVEVAWDALCALDTYAAASAAGTAGGDFRYWCAHLPDDCEYPFPAGKVKMKESKTVGNRDDWRRERTFPVPEAVDPSRKLFMEAHLRIGGGNTVSPRLYFYDDGPNTGLVYVGYLGPHPTNTKT
;
A
#
# COMPACT_ATOMS: atom_id res chain seq x y z
N MET A 1 -10.88 8.08 8.63
CA MET A 1 -10.89 6.62 8.40
C MET A 1 -11.52 6.43 7.03
N GLU A 2 -10.79 5.89 6.05
CA GLU A 2 -11.29 5.68 4.68
C GLU A 2 -12.55 4.78 4.69
N PRO A 3 -13.53 5.02 3.81
CA PRO A 3 -14.66 4.12 3.61
C PRO A 3 -14.14 2.74 3.21
N ARG A 4 -14.68 1.67 3.79
CA ARG A 4 -14.24 0.29 3.54
C ARG A 4 -15.40 -0.53 3.03
N ASN A 5 -15.41 -0.73 1.72
CA ASN A 5 -16.17 -1.79 1.07
C ASN A 5 -15.69 -3.15 1.56
N TYR A 6 -16.50 -4.17 1.37
CA TYR A 6 -16.11 -5.56 1.60
C TYR A 6 -15.83 -6.20 0.25
N ARG A 7 -14.75 -6.96 0.15
CA ARG A 7 -14.39 -7.75 -1.03
C ARG A 7 -13.85 -9.10 -0.59
N MET A 8 -14.53 -10.18 -0.96
CA MET A 8 -14.02 -11.54 -0.86
C MET A 8 -13.65 -12.01 -2.26
N VAL A 9 -12.47 -12.61 -2.41
CA VAL A 9 -12.03 -13.27 -3.64
C VAL A 9 -11.39 -14.59 -3.25
N VAL A 10 -12.00 -15.69 -3.66
CA VAL A 10 -11.56 -17.06 -3.35
C VAL A 10 -11.71 -17.94 -4.58
N SER A 11 -11.07 -19.10 -4.57
CA SER A 11 -11.22 -20.10 -5.63
C SER A 11 -11.69 -21.44 -5.07
N THR A 12 -12.21 -22.32 -5.92
CA THR A 12 -12.54 -23.71 -5.57
C THR A 12 -12.07 -24.63 -6.69
N ALA A 13 -11.67 -25.85 -6.34
CA ALA A 13 -11.36 -26.90 -7.30
C ALA A 13 -12.61 -27.52 -7.95
N GLN A 14 -13.80 -27.17 -7.46
CA GLN A 14 -15.07 -27.58 -8.07
C GLN A 14 -15.26 -26.91 -9.43
N ASP A 15 -15.94 -27.62 -10.34
CA ASP A 15 -16.25 -27.10 -11.67
C ASP A 15 -17.27 -25.95 -11.60
N PHE A 16 -17.35 -25.21 -12.69
CA PHE A 16 -18.20 -24.02 -12.79
C PHE A 16 -19.68 -24.30 -12.56
N VAL A 17 -20.20 -25.40 -13.09
CA VAL A 17 -21.64 -25.70 -13.05
C VAL A 17 -22.05 -25.99 -11.61
N THR A 18 -21.27 -26.85 -10.94
CA THR A 18 -21.48 -27.18 -9.53
C THR A 18 -21.34 -25.94 -8.65
N THR A 19 -20.29 -25.16 -8.84
CA THR A 19 -20.03 -23.94 -8.06
C THR A 19 -21.12 -22.89 -8.26
N SER A 20 -21.57 -22.67 -9.50
CA SER A 20 -22.60 -21.69 -9.83
C SER A 20 -23.97 -22.10 -9.27
N ALA A 21 -24.33 -23.38 -9.35
CA ALA A 21 -25.57 -23.89 -8.77
C ALA A 21 -25.60 -23.76 -7.25
N GLU A 22 -24.49 -24.00 -6.57
CA GLU A 22 -24.40 -23.82 -5.12
C GLU A 22 -24.45 -22.34 -4.74
N ALA A 23 -23.71 -21.49 -5.46
CA ALA A 23 -23.74 -20.04 -5.24
C ALA A 23 -25.15 -19.46 -5.43
N ASP A 24 -25.87 -19.90 -6.46
CA ASP A 24 -27.26 -19.52 -6.71
C ASP A 24 -28.18 -19.99 -5.57
N ARG A 25 -28.04 -21.22 -5.08
CA ARG A 25 -28.80 -21.73 -3.93
C ARG A 25 -28.55 -20.88 -2.67
N GLN A 26 -27.29 -20.57 -2.36
CA GLN A 26 -26.94 -19.76 -1.19
C GLN A 26 -27.42 -18.31 -1.34
N LEU A 27 -27.42 -17.76 -2.55
CA LEU A 27 -28.01 -16.46 -2.85
C LEU A 27 -29.52 -16.46 -2.58
N HIS A 28 -30.26 -17.45 -3.07
CA HIS A 28 -31.69 -17.58 -2.81
C HIS A 28 -32.00 -17.69 -1.32
N TYR A 29 -31.24 -18.49 -0.57
CA TYR A 29 -31.38 -18.60 0.88
C TYR A 29 -31.09 -17.27 1.60
N TRP A 30 -30.01 -16.58 1.20
CA TRP A 30 -29.67 -15.28 1.77
C TRP A 30 -30.75 -14.22 1.50
N LEU A 31 -31.24 -14.13 0.26
CA LEU A 31 -32.27 -13.16 -0.12
C LEU A 31 -33.62 -13.50 0.50
N GLY A 32 -34.08 -14.74 0.38
CA GLY A 32 -35.40 -15.19 0.82
C GLY A 32 -35.51 -15.40 2.33
N THR A 33 -34.53 -16.04 2.96
CA THR A 33 -34.61 -16.38 4.39
C THR A 33 -33.97 -15.32 5.29
N MET A 34 -32.78 -14.83 4.96
CA MET A 34 -32.10 -13.84 5.81
C MET A 34 -32.61 -12.41 5.58
N LYS A 35 -32.75 -11.99 4.32
CA LYS A 35 -33.22 -10.64 3.96
C LYS A 35 -34.74 -10.52 3.77
N ARG A 36 -35.45 -11.65 3.61
CA ARG A 36 -36.91 -11.73 3.46
C ARG A 36 -37.46 -11.04 2.20
N TYR A 37 -36.74 -11.14 1.09
CA TYR A 37 -37.21 -10.71 -0.22
C TYR A 37 -37.98 -11.82 -0.94
N ASP A 38 -38.85 -11.42 -1.87
CA ASP A 38 -39.51 -12.38 -2.75
C ASP A 38 -38.52 -12.85 -3.82
N THR A 39 -38.23 -14.14 -3.82
CA THR A 39 -37.30 -14.81 -4.73
C THR A 39 -38.00 -15.83 -5.63
N SER A 40 -39.34 -15.85 -5.63
CA SER A 40 -40.13 -16.87 -6.33
C SER A 40 -40.03 -16.81 -7.86
N ALA A 41 -39.65 -15.66 -8.42
CA ALA A 41 -39.64 -15.41 -9.87
C ALA A 41 -38.37 -14.69 -10.37
N LEU A 42 -37.20 -15.12 -9.89
CA LEU A 42 -35.90 -14.62 -10.37
C LEU A 42 -35.57 -15.21 -11.75
N ASP A 43 -35.15 -14.34 -12.67
CA ASP A 43 -34.79 -14.70 -14.05
C ASP A 43 -33.54 -13.91 -14.49
N GLU A 44 -32.97 -14.21 -15.66
CA GLU A 44 -31.93 -13.37 -16.26
C GLU A 44 -32.44 -11.95 -16.54
N GLY A 45 -31.56 -10.96 -16.35
CA GLY A 45 -31.88 -9.54 -16.45
C GLY A 45 -32.23 -8.91 -15.08
N ARG A 46 -32.91 -7.76 -15.12
CA ARG A 46 -33.30 -7.02 -13.92
C ARG A 46 -34.60 -7.57 -13.32
N ASN A 47 -34.54 -7.94 -12.05
CA ASN A 47 -35.69 -8.37 -11.25
C ASN A 47 -35.96 -7.34 -10.15
N GLU A 48 -37.22 -6.92 -9.97
CA GLU A 48 -37.65 -6.14 -8.83
C GLU A 48 -38.17 -7.10 -7.75
N ILE A 49 -37.47 -7.17 -6.62
CA ILE A 49 -37.73 -8.19 -5.57
C ILE A 49 -38.29 -7.58 -4.28
N GLY A 50 -38.52 -6.26 -4.30
CA GLY A 50 -39.06 -5.45 -3.22
C GLY A 50 -38.99 -3.97 -3.58
N GLU A 51 -39.69 -3.12 -2.82
CA GLU A 51 -39.71 -1.68 -3.06
C GLU A 51 -38.30 -1.08 -2.93
N GLY A 52 -37.80 -0.48 -4.02
CA GLY A 52 -36.44 0.07 -4.09
C GLY A 52 -35.33 -0.98 -4.12
N VAL A 53 -35.65 -2.26 -4.36
CA VAL A 53 -34.70 -3.37 -4.35
C VAL A 53 -34.71 -4.11 -5.68
N THR A 54 -33.55 -4.11 -6.35
CA THR A 54 -33.38 -4.77 -7.65
C THR A 54 -32.28 -5.81 -7.61
N LEU A 55 -32.47 -6.93 -8.28
CA LEU A 55 -31.46 -7.96 -8.52
C LEU A 55 -31.25 -8.11 -10.03
N ASP A 56 -30.10 -7.65 -10.52
CA ASP A 56 -29.67 -7.91 -11.89
C ASP A 56 -28.91 -9.25 -11.94
N HIS A 57 -29.33 -10.18 -12.79
CA HIS A 57 -28.61 -11.42 -13.06
C HIS A 57 -28.13 -11.46 -14.52
N ASP A 58 -26.84 -11.74 -14.74
CA ASP A 58 -26.31 -12.03 -16.07
C ASP A 58 -25.35 -13.22 -16.05
N ALA A 59 -25.54 -14.12 -17.00
CA ALA A 59 -24.67 -15.27 -17.22
C ALA A 59 -24.18 -15.31 -18.67
N SER A 60 -23.02 -15.91 -18.87
CA SER A 60 -22.47 -16.17 -20.21
C SER A 60 -21.54 -17.36 -20.16
N ALA A 61 -21.60 -18.19 -21.20
CA ALA A 61 -20.66 -19.27 -21.44
C ALA A 61 -20.08 -19.12 -22.84
N GLY A 62 -18.76 -19.18 -22.97
CA GLY A 62 -18.12 -19.00 -24.27
C GLY A 62 -16.67 -19.49 -24.33
N ARG A 63 -16.00 -19.12 -25.43
CA ARG A 63 -14.62 -19.57 -25.71
C ARG A 63 -13.62 -19.14 -24.63
N HIS A 64 -13.87 -18.00 -23.97
CA HIS A 64 -13.01 -17.44 -22.93
C HIS A 64 -13.43 -17.90 -21.51
N GLY A 65 -14.24 -18.96 -21.41
CA GLY A 65 -14.78 -19.50 -20.15
C GLY A 65 -16.20 -19.01 -19.85
N SER A 66 -16.65 -19.28 -18.63
CA SER A 66 -18.04 -19.07 -18.21
C SER A 66 -18.12 -18.23 -16.96
N TYR A 67 -19.18 -17.42 -16.85
CA TYR A 67 -19.46 -16.64 -15.67
C TYR A 67 -20.97 -16.54 -15.38
N SER A 68 -21.29 -16.40 -14.10
CA SER A 68 -22.61 -16.00 -13.59
C SER A 68 -22.40 -14.85 -12.62
N ARG A 69 -23.19 -13.79 -12.74
CA ARG A 69 -23.08 -12.60 -11.90
C ARG A 69 -24.45 -12.12 -11.46
N TRP A 70 -24.57 -11.88 -10.16
CA TRP A 70 -25.75 -11.32 -9.53
C TRP A 70 -25.37 -10.01 -8.87
N ARG A 71 -26.19 -8.98 -9.09
CA ARG A 71 -26.01 -7.66 -8.48
C ARG A 71 -27.30 -7.19 -7.84
N LEU A 72 -27.29 -7.20 -6.51
CA LEU A 72 -28.36 -6.66 -5.68
C LEU A 72 -28.10 -5.16 -5.45
N ARG A 73 -29.11 -4.32 -5.69
CA ARG A 73 -29.12 -2.92 -5.26
C ARG A 73 -30.29 -2.64 -4.34
N GLU A 74 -29.99 -2.02 -3.20
CA GLU A 74 -30.96 -1.65 -2.17
C GLU A 74 -30.93 -0.13 -2.01
N ASN A 75 -31.85 0.56 -2.67
CA ASN A 75 -32.04 1.99 -2.58
C ASN A 75 -33.25 2.30 -1.70
N ARG A 76 -33.03 2.24 -0.38
CA ARG A 76 -34.06 2.50 0.61
C ARG A 76 -33.85 3.86 1.27
N PRO A 77 -34.92 4.55 1.71
CA PRO A 77 -34.81 5.90 2.30
C PRO A 77 -33.90 5.97 3.53
N ASP A 78 -33.80 4.88 4.31
CA ASP A 78 -32.96 4.76 5.51
C ASP A 78 -31.46 4.62 5.20
N ASN A 79 -31.10 4.25 3.97
CA ASN A 79 -29.71 3.95 3.62
C ASN A 79 -28.84 5.17 3.35
N GLN A 80 -29.40 6.37 3.17
CA GLN A 80 -28.66 7.58 2.75
C GLN A 80 -27.80 7.34 1.47
N GLY A 81 -28.30 6.49 0.58
CA GLY A 81 -27.57 5.98 -0.57
C GLY A 81 -28.07 4.62 -1.04
N THR A 82 -27.36 4.04 -1.99
CA THR A 82 -27.61 2.70 -2.52
C THR A 82 -26.56 1.73 -2.02
N TRP A 83 -26.99 0.66 -1.36
CA TRP A 83 -26.13 -0.50 -1.13
C TRP A 83 -26.10 -1.38 -2.37
N GLN A 84 -24.90 -1.78 -2.78
CA GLN A 84 -24.67 -2.69 -3.89
C GLN A 84 -23.97 -3.94 -3.39
N SER A 85 -24.55 -5.12 -3.63
CA SER A 85 -23.91 -6.42 -3.38
C SER A 85 -23.74 -7.15 -4.70
N THR A 86 -22.51 -7.48 -5.06
CA THR A 86 -22.19 -8.20 -6.30
C THR A 86 -21.59 -9.56 -5.97
N LEU A 87 -22.20 -10.63 -6.48
CA LEU A 87 -21.67 -12.00 -6.45
C LEU A 87 -21.29 -12.40 -7.87
N VAL A 88 -20.09 -12.93 -8.04
CA VAL A 88 -19.59 -13.43 -9.32
C VAL A 88 -19.04 -14.84 -9.12
N VAL A 89 -19.41 -15.74 -10.01
CA VAL A 89 -18.79 -17.05 -10.20
C VAL A 89 -18.18 -17.08 -11.59
N ARG A 90 -16.91 -17.48 -11.72
CA ARG A 90 -16.15 -17.38 -12.97
C ARG A 90 -15.16 -18.53 -13.10
N SER A 91 -15.23 -19.26 -14.21
CA SER A 91 -14.22 -20.26 -14.60
C SER A 91 -13.55 -19.85 -15.90
N ASP A 92 -12.23 -19.91 -15.98
CA ASP A 92 -11.51 -19.68 -17.23
C ASP A 92 -11.34 -20.99 -18.04
N ASN A 93 -11.21 -20.90 -19.36
CA ASN A 93 -10.87 -22.05 -20.21
C ASN A 93 -9.38 -22.05 -20.62
N GLY A 94 -8.60 -21.07 -20.17
CA GLY A 94 -7.20 -20.88 -20.48
C GLY A 94 -6.26 -21.48 -19.44
N LYS A 95 -5.27 -20.69 -19.01
CA LYS A 95 -4.19 -21.16 -18.11
C LYS A 95 -4.69 -21.52 -16.71
N ASP A 96 -5.85 -21.01 -16.32
CA ASP A 96 -6.41 -21.16 -14.98
C ASP A 96 -7.67 -22.04 -14.94
N SER A 97 -7.78 -23.00 -15.87
CA SER A 97 -8.97 -23.82 -16.05
C SER A 97 -9.24 -24.84 -14.94
N GLN A 98 -8.33 -24.97 -13.97
CA GLN A 98 -8.40 -25.97 -12.90
C GLN A 98 -9.17 -25.48 -11.68
N ARG A 99 -9.61 -24.22 -11.66
CA ARG A 99 -10.38 -23.66 -10.55
C ARG A 99 -11.48 -22.72 -11.01
N THR A 100 -12.52 -22.65 -10.21
CA THR A 100 -13.59 -21.66 -10.33
C THR A 100 -13.38 -20.56 -9.30
N TRP A 101 -13.37 -19.32 -9.76
CA TRP A 101 -13.27 -18.13 -8.92
C TRP A 101 -14.63 -17.68 -8.43
N LEU A 102 -14.67 -17.21 -7.18
CA LEU A 102 -15.80 -16.52 -6.58
C LEU A 102 -15.37 -15.15 -6.08
N GLN A 103 -16.19 -14.15 -6.36
CA GLN A 103 -16.02 -12.79 -5.85
C GLN A 103 -17.33 -12.30 -5.21
N VAL A 104 -17.22 -11.70 -4.02
CA VAL A 104 -18.32 -11.00 -3.36
C VAL A 104 -17.87 -9.60 -2.99
N ASP A 105 -18.52 -8.59 -3.58
CA ASP A 105 -18.30 -7.18 -3.28
C ASP A 105 -19.53 -6.58 -2.60
N ILE A 106 -19.34 -5.86 -1.50
CA ILE A 106 -20.37 -5.06 -0.83
C ILE A 106 -19.91 -3.61 -0.76
N GLU A 107 -20.67 -2.73 -1.39
CA GLU A 107 -20.32 -1.32 -1.56
C GLU A 107 -21.50 -0.43 -1.16
N HIS A 108 -21.18 0.72 -0.58
CA HIS A 108 -22.16 1.76 -0.32
C HIS A 108 -21.90 2.93 -1.25
N HIS A 109 -22.89 3.29 -2.07
CA HIS A 109 -22.87 4.47 -2.93
C HIS A 109 -23.75 5.56 -2.29
N PRO A 110 -23.16 6.57 -1.64
CA PRO A 110 -23.93 7.66 -1.04
C PRO A 110 -24.78 8.39 -2.08
N SER A 111 -25.92 8.93 -1.66
CA SER A 111 -26.78 9.74 -2.52
C SER A 111 -26.18 11.10 -2.89
N ASP A 112 -25.19 11.57 -2.12
CA ASP A 112 -24.47 12.82 -2.32
C ASP A 112 -22.96 12.58 -2.22
N ALA A 113 -22.19 13.11 -3.17
CA ALA A 113 -20.72 13.00 -3.21
C ALA A 113 -20.01 13.60 -1.98
N GLN A 114 -20.67 14.50 -1.24
CA GLN A 114 -20.15 15.06 0.01
C GLN A 114 -20.25 14.08 1.19
N LEU A 115 -21.16 13.11 1.11
CA LEU A 115 -21.35 12.10 2.15
C LEU A 115 -20.27 11.02 2.02
N ARG A 116 -19.72 10.61 3.16
CA ARG A 116 -18.77 9.48 3.18
C ARG A 116 -19.53 8.16 3.03
N PRO A 117 -19.02 7.20 2.23
CA PRO A 117 -19.59 5.87 2.19
C PRO A 117 -19.60 5.19 3.55
N THR A 118 -20.72 4.53 3.85
CA THR A 118 -20.90 3.71 5.05
C THR A 118 -20.03 2.46 4.94
N ARG A 119 -19.40 2.07 6.04
CA ARG A 119 -18.56 0.86 6.10
C ARG A 119 -19.41 -0.39 5.89
N ALA A 120 -18.98 -1.25 4.97
CA ALA A 120 -19.58 -2.57 4.80
C ALA A 120 -19.15 -3.52 5.93
N ASN A 121 -20.14 -4.20 6.51
CA ASN A 121 -19.89 -5.36 7.37
C ASN A 121 -19.69 -6.62 6.50
N THR A 122 -19.15 -7.68 7.09
CA THR A 122 -19.10 -8.99 6.44
C THR A 122 -20.52 -9.47 6.15
N PRO A 123 -20.87 -9.73 4.87
CA PRO A 123 -22.23 -10.12 4.50
C PRO A 123 -22.50 -11.58 4.91
N GLY A 124 -23.75 -11.89 5.26
CA GLY A 124 -24.15 -13.25 5.62
C GLY A 124 -23.87 -14.28 4.52
N ILE A 125 -23.98 -13.89 3.25
CA ILE A 125 -23.69 -14.75 2.10
C ILE A 125 -22.24 -15.22 2.04
N ALA A 126 -21.28 -14.46 2.57
CA ALA A 126 -19.89 -14.89 2.60
C ALA A 126 -19.72 -16.18 3.44
N ARG A 127 -20.36 -16.25 4.61
CA ARG A 127 -20.33 -17.47 5.44
C ARG A 127 -21.01 -18.64 4.72
N LEU A 128 -22.20 -18.42 4.18
CA LEU A 128 -22.94 -19.45 3.44
C LEU A 128 -22.13 -20.06 2.30
N LEU A 129 -21.41 -19.23 1.55
CA LEU A 129 -20.55 -19.69 0.44
C LEU A 129 -19.35 -20.48 0.96
N LEU A 130 -18.69 -20.02 2.02
CA LEU A 130 -17.53 -20.71 2.60
C LEU A 130 -17.92 -22.03 3.30
N ASP A 131 -19.14 -22.13 3.83
CA ASP A 131 -19.66 -23.35 4.46
C ASP A 131 -20.07 -24.41 3.43
N SER A 132 -20.50 -23.97 2.23
CA SER A 132 -20.99 -24.85 1.17
C SER A 132 -19.92 -25.23 0.15
N LEU A 133 -18.91 -24.38 -0.04
CA LEU A 133 -17.85 -24.57 -1.02
C LEU A 133 -16.51 -24.78 -0.32
N ARG A 134 -15.69 -25.70 -0.85
CA ARG A 134 -14.28 -25.84 -0.45
C ARG A 134 -13.45 -24.72 -1.05
N ALA A 135 -13.59 -23.53 -0.48
CA ALA A 135 -12.91 -22.32 -0.92
C ALA A 135 -11.42 -22.35 -0.52
N ARG A 136 -10.58 -21.78 -1.37
CA ARG A 136 -9.12 -21.74 -1.24
C ARG A 136 -8.54 -20.40 -1.64
N ASP A 137 -7.44 -20.06 -1.00
CA ASP A 137 -6.54 -18.98 -1.35
C ASP A 137 -5.09 -19.49 -1.28
N GLY A 138 -4.45 -19.62 -2.45
CA GLY A 138 -3.18 -20.32 -2.54
C GLY A 138 -3.31 -21.78 -2.08
N LEU A 139 -2.42 -22.20 -1.17
CA LEU A 139 -2.45 -23.52 -0.53
C LEU A 139 -3.52 -23.65 0.58
N ALA A 140 -3.96 -22.53 1.17
CA ALA A 140 -4.81 -22.55 2.36
C ALA A 140 -6.31 -22.69 2.03
N ASP A 141 -7.02 -23.47 2.85
CA ASP A 141 -8.48 -23.53 2.82
C ASP A 141 -9.07 -22.29 3.54
N VAL A 142 -10.03 -21.63 2.88
CA VAL A 142 -10.71 -20.44 3.41
C VAL A 142 -12.06 -20.87 3.99
N THR A 143 -12.19 -20.77 5.31
CA THR A 143 -13.37 -21.21 6.06
C THR A 143 -14.10 -20.03 6.73
N SER A 144 -15.35 -20.26 7.13
CA SER A 144 -16.15 -19.28 7.90
C SER A 144 -15.76 -19.23 9.39
N ASP A 145 -15.27 -20.35 9.92
CA ASP A 145 -14.84 -20.56 11.30
C ASP A 145 -13.35 -20.93 11.35
N PRO A 146 -12.64 -20.61 12.46
CA PRO A 146 -11.21 -20.89 12.55
C PRO A 146 -10.88 -22.38 12.61
N ARG A 147 -9.80 -22.81 11.93
CA ARG A 147 -9.22 -24.16 12.05
C ARG A 147 -8.29 -24.22 13.27
N PHE A 148 -8.41 -25.27 14.08
CA PHE A 148 -7.44 -25.60 15.11
C PHE A 148 -6.20 -26.21 14.48
N ILE A 149 -5.03 -25.73 14.89
CA ILE A 149 -3.74 -26.19 14.40
C ILE A 149 -3.07 -26.97 15.52
N GLU A 150 -2.86 -28.25 15.27
CA GLU A 150 -2.14 -29.16 16.16
C GLU A 150 -0.64 -29.20 15.81
N PRO A 151 0.22 -29.80 16.66
CA PRO A 151 1.66 -29.88 16.40
C PRO A 151 2.04 -30.41 15.01
N ASP A 152 1.30 -31.39 14.51
CA ASP A 152 1.56 -32.03 13.22
C ASP A 152 1.17 -31.15 12.02
N ASP A 153 0.23 -30.21 12.21
CA ASP A 153 -0.21 -29.25 11.18
C ASP A 153 0.75 -28.06 11.03
N VAL A 154 1.69 -27.85 11.96
CA VAL A 154 2.50 -26.63 12.00
C VAL A 154 3.31 -26.44 10.71
N GLU A 155 3.89 -27.50 10.15
CA GLU A 155 4.69 -27.39 8.92
C GLU A 155 3.83 -26.97 7.72
N GLU A 156 2.61 -27.53 7.60
CA GLU A 156 1.62 -27.14 6.58
C GLU A 156 1.31 -25.64 6.68
N VAL A 157 1.07 -25.13 7.90
CA VAL A 157 0.78 -23.71 8.13
C VAL A 157 1.97 -22.81 7.78
N ILE A 158 3.22 -23.26 8.01
CA ILE A 158 4.41 -22.48 7.60
C ILE A 158 4.52 -22.43 6.07
N GLU A 159 4.20 -23.53 5.37
CA GLU A 159 4.15 -23.55 3.91
C GLU A 159 3.08 -22.59 3.37
N GLU A 160 1.87 -22.61 3.94
CA GLU A 160 0.79 -21.68 3.58
C GLU A 160 1.15 -20.21 3.87
N LEU A 161 1.87 -19.94 4.95
CA LEU A 161 2.34 -18.60 5.26
C LEU A 161 3.30 -18.07 4.19
N CYS A 162 4.24 -18.93 3.75
CA CYS A 162 5.27 -18.61 2.76
C CYS A 162 4.79 -18.68 1.31
N ASP A 163 3.55 -19.14 1.08
CA ASP A 163 2.98 -19.22 -0.26
C ASP A 163 2.94 -17.84 -0.94
N GLN A 164 3.56 -17.75 -2.11
CA GLN A 164 3.65 -16.53 -2.92
C GLN A 164 2.36 -16.25 -3.69
N ASP A 165 1.54 -17.28 -3.94
CA ASP A 165 0.26 -17.15 -4.63
C ASP A 165 -0.88 -16.72 -3.69
N ARG A 166 -0.62 -16.73 -2.37
CA ARG A 166 -1.57 -16.32 -1.34
C ARG A 166 -1.92 -14.84 -1.43
N ARG A 167 -3.22 -14.52 -1.40
CA ARG A 167 -3.73 -13.14 -1.49
C ARG A 167 -4.29 -12.63 -0.17
N LEU A 168 -4.83 -13.53 0.65
CA LEU A 168 -5.43 -13.25 1.93
C LEU A 168 -4.38 -13.31 3.05
N PRO A 169 -4.49 -12.42 4.05
CA PRO A 169 -3.72 -12.58 5.28
C PRO A 169 -4.13 -13.85 6.03
N LEU A 170 -3.17 -14.49 6.70
CA LEU A 170 -3.43 -15.49 7.73
C LEU A 170 -3.51 -14.79 9.08
N ILE A 171 -4.55 -15.08 9.86
CA ILE A 171 -4.74 -14.53 11.20
C ILE A 171 -4.67 -15.68 12.18
N VAL A 172 -3.64 -15.66 13.02
CA VAL A 172 -3.33 -16.75 13.94
C VAL A 172 -3.56 -16.28 15.37
N ALA A 173 -4.41 -16.99 16.09
CA ALA A 173 -4.69 -16.78 17.50
C ALA A 173 -3.90 -17.76 18.36
N SER A 174 -3.38 -17.27 19.49
CA SER A 174 -2.81 -18.11 20.54
C SER A 174 -3.81 -18.37 21.66
N VAL A 175 -3.62 -19.48 22.38
CA VAL A 175 -4.38 -19.80 23.60
C VAL A 175 -3.55 -19.38 24.83
N PRO A 176 -4.11 -18.63 25.79
CA PRO A 176 -3.41 -18.27 27.01
C PRO A 176 -3.08 -19.50 27.88
N TYR A 177 -1.96 -19.46 28.59
CA TYR A 177 -1.59 -20.49 29.55
C TYR A 177 -2.70 -20.72 30.59
N GLY A 178 -3.00 -21.99 30.88
CA GLY A 178 -3.99 -22.39 31.88
C GLY A 178 -5.46 -22.22 31.44
N LYS A 179 -5.73 -21.88 30.18
CA LYS A 179 -7.08 -21.87 29.60
C LYS A 179 -7.29 -23.10 28.72
N LYS A 180 -8.53 -23.62 28.70
CA LYS A 180 -8.94 -24.65 27.74
C LYS A 180 -9.08 -24.00 26.36
N ALA A 181 -8.51 -24.65 25.33
CA ALA A 181 -8.48 -24.12 23.97
C ALA A 181 -9.89 -23.86 23.42
N ASP A 182 -10.81 -24.82 23.57
CA ASP A 182 -12.19 -24.70 23.08
C ASP A 182 -12.92 -23.52 23.71
N THR A 183 -12.95 -23.46 25.05
CA THR A 183 -13.63 -22.38 25.78
C THR A 183 -13.07 -21.01 25.45
N TRP A 184 -11.74 -20.90 25.35
CA TRP A 184 -11.10 -19.64 24.95
C TRP A 184 -11.48 -19.23 23.52
N THR A 185 -11.54 -20.21 22.62
CA THR A 185 -11.87 -19.98 21.22
C THR A 185 -13.30 -19.50 21.08
N ASP A 186 -14.26 -20.17 21.70
CA ASP A 186 -15.69 -19.84 21.62
C ASP A 186 -16.01 -18.48 22.26
N GLU A 187 -15.43 -18.19 23.43
CA GLU A 187 -15.75 -16.98 24.18
C GLU A 187 -15.02 -15.74 23.66
N VAL A 188 -13.82 -15.90 23.08
CA VAL A 188 -12.93 -14.77 22.77
C VAL A 188 -12.54 -14.72 21.30
N VAL A 189 -12.03 -15.82 20.73
CA VAL A 189 -11.49 -15.81 19.36
C VAL A 189 -12.60 -15.71 18.32
N VAL A 190 -13.64 -16.54 18.40
CA VAL A 190 -14.78 -16.52 17.46
C VAL A 190 -15.47 -15.15 17.42
N PRO A 191 -15.77 -14.50 18.57
CA PRO A 191 -16.27 -13.12 18.57
C PRO A 191 -15.31 -12.09 17.97
N ALA A 192 -13.99 -12.26 18.16
CA ALA A 192 -12.97 -11.40 17.56
C ALA A 192 -12.85 -11.62 16.04
N PHE A 193 -13.11 -12.83 15.56
CA PHE A 193 -13.01 -13.22 14.15
C PHE A 193 -14.28 -12.98 13.35
N ARG A 194 -15.40 -12.60 13.99
CA ARG A 194 -16.72 -12.49 13.34
C ARG A 194 -16.79 -11.69 12.02
N ASN A 195 -15.87 -10.74 11.82
CA ASN A 195 -15.80 -9.85 10.65
C ASN A 195 -14.72 -10.26 9.62
N LEU A 196 -14.09 -11.42 9.79
CA LEU A 196 -13.02 -11.94 8.93
C LEU A 196 -13.43 -12.94 7.85
N PRO A 197 -14.61 -13.62 7.88
CA PRO A 197 -14.99 -14.55 6.81
C PRO A 197 -14.84 -13.91 5.43
N GLY A 198 -14.10 -14.57 4.55
CA GLY A 198 -13.81 -14.13 3.18
C GLY A 198 -12.73 -13.05 3.05
N LEU A 199 -12.14 -12.60 4.16
CA LEU A 199 -11.09 -11.58 4.18
C LEU A 199 -9.75 -12.10 4.71
N ALA A 200 -9.75 -13.22 5.43
CA ALA A 200 -8.56 -13.83 5.99
C ALA A 200 -8.76 -15.33 6.17
N VAL A 201 -7.65 -16.08 6.18
CA VAL A 201 -7.58 -17.45 6.69
C VAL A 201 -7.38 -17.36 8.21
N MET A 202 -8.09 -18.19 8.99
CA MET A 202 -8.22 -18.03 10.44
C MET A 202 -7.79 -19.28 11.18
N TYR A 203 -6.76 -19.17 12.02
CA TYR A 203 -6.20 -20.29 12.77
C TYR A 203 -6.14 -20.04 14.27
N VAL A 204 -6.28 -21.12 15.03
CA VAL A 204 -6.06 -21.17 16.48
C VAL A 204 -5.00 -22.21 16.77
N LEU A 205 -3.87 -21.78 17.35
CA LEU A 205 -2.81 -22.71 17.75
C LEU A 205 -3.17 -23.36 19.08
N THR A 206 -3.08 -24.68 19.15
CA THR A 206 -3.03 -25.37 20.46
C THR A 206 -1.75 -24.98 21.20
N PRO A 207 -1.71 -25.09 22.55
CA PRO A 207 -0.53 -24.71 23.33
C PRO A 207 0.77 -25.38 22.85
N GLU A 208 0.69 -26.65 22.46
CA GLU A 208 1.80 -27.44 21.95
C GLU A 208 2.22 -26.96 20.55
N ALA A 209 1.24 -26.72 19.65
CA ALA A 209 1.50 -26.19 18.32
C ALA A 209 2.13 -24.79 18.36
N GLN A 210 1.72 -23.94 19.31
CA GLN A 210 2.28 -22.60 19.48
C GLN A 210 3.79 -22.61 19.72
N THR A 211 4.29 -23.56 20.52
CA THR A 211 5.73 -23.68 20.79
C THR A 211 6.51 -24.05 19.52
N LEU A 212 6.00 -25.00 18.73
CA LEU A 212 6.63 -25.40 17.47
C LEU A 212 6.57 -24.28 16.44
N PHE A 213 5.40 -23.66 16.29
CA PHE A 213 5.16 -22.54 15.39
C PHE A 213 6.10 -21.36 15.67
N ASN A 214 6.22 -20.94 16.93
CA ASN A 214 7.14 -19.85 17.31
C ASN A 214 8.62 -20.22 17.19
N THR A 215 8.97 -21.51 17.17
CA THR A 215 10.35 -21.95 16.90
C THR A 215 10.69 -21.78 15.42
N LYS A 216 9.71 -22.01 14.53
CA LYS A 216 9.86 -21.82 13.08
C LYS A 216 9.75 -20.35 12.66
N LEU A 217 9.02 -19.54 13.44
CA LEU A 217 8.80 -18.11 13.23
C LEU A 217 9.34 -17.28 14.40
N ASP A 218 10.63 -17.41 14.67
CA ASP A 218 11.32 -16.79 15.81
C ASP A 218 11.21 -15.25 15.85
N TYR A 219 11.23 -14.61 14.68
CA TYR A 219 11.00 -13.17 14.53
C TYR A 219 9.53 -12.78 14.47
N HIS A 220 8.66 -13.75 14.18
CA HIS A 220 7.22 -13.54 13.99
C HIS A 220 6.34 -14.26 15.02
N PRO A 221 6.65 -14.24 16.33
CA PRO A 221 5.93 -15.06 17.29
C PRO A 221 4.52 -14.52 17.58
N VAL A 222 3.64 -15.42 18.02
CA VAL A 222 2.33 -15.11 18.62
C VAL A 222 2.20 -15.84 19.95
N PHE A 223 1.74 -15.14 20.99
CA PHE A 223 1.71 -15.69 22.35
C PHE A 223 0.67 -15.01 23.25
N GLY A 224 0.37 -15.68 24.37
CA GLY A 224 -0.30 -15.08 25.53
C GLY A 224 -1.78 -14.76 25.31
N GLY A 225 -2.47 -15.44 24.39
CA GLY A 225 -3.84 -15.10 24.01
C GLY A 225 -3.92 -13.94 23.01
N GLY A 226 -2.80 -13.53 22.42
CA GLY A 226 -2.75 -12.55 21.35
C GLY A 226 -3.15 -13.15 20.00
N ILE A 227 -3.49 -12.25 19.06
CA ILE A 227 -3.83 -12.57 17.68
C ILE A 227 -2.85 -11.82 16.78
N ARG A 228 -2.13 -12.54 15.90
CA ARG A 228 -1.21 -11.93 14.92
C ARG A 228 -1.77 -12.02 13.51
N THR A 229 -1.62 -10.96 12.73
CA THR A 229 -1.99 -10.90 11.32
C THR A 229 -0.75 -11.01 10.44
N TYR A 230 -0.65 -12.10 9.68
CA TYR A 230 0.42 -12.37 8.73
C TYR A 230 -0.04 -12.00 7.31
N LEU A 231 0.36 -10.80 6.86
CA LEU A 231 0.17 -10.37 5.48
C LEU A 231 0.90 -11.31 4.49
N PRO A 232 0.47 -11.36 3.21
CA PRO A 232 1.18 -12.07 2.15
C PRO A 232 2.64 -11.62 1.99
N GLY A 233 3.47 -12.54 1.49
CA GLY A 233 4.90 -12.33 1.30
C GLY A 233 5.65 -12.14 2.61
N VAL A 234 5.28 -12.88 3.66
CA VAL A 234 6.08 -12.95 4.91
C VAL A 234 7.40 -13.63 4.60
N ASP A 235 8.49 -13.10 5.17
CA ASP A 235 9.80 -13.72 5.16
C ASP A 235 10.16 -14.15 6.59
N PRO A 236 9.98 -15.44 6.94
CA PRO A 236 10.30 -15.96 8.27
C PRO A 236 11.73 -15.69 8.73
N ALA A 237 12.69 -15.61 7.79
CA ALA A 237 14.11 -15.48 8.09
C ALA A 237 14.57 -14.02 8.29
N TRP A 238 13.68 -13.04 8.09
CA TRP A 238 14.05 -11.62 8.10
C TRP A 238 13.39 -10.87 9.26
N GLN A 239 14.16 -10.55 10.31
CA GLN A 239 13.64 -9.90 11.52
C GLN A 239 12.90 -8.56 11.28
N PRO A 240 13.41 -7.62 10.45
CA PRO A 240 12.69 -6.39 10.12
C PRO A 240 11.30 -6.62 9.53
N ASP A 241 11.07 -7.76 8.87
CA ASP A 241 9.80 -8.12 8.26
C ASP A 241 8.65 -8.14 9.27
N ALA A 242 8.96 -8.54 10.52
CA ALA A 242 8.03 -8.68 11.62
C ALA A 242 7.18 -7.43 11.88
N GLN A 243 7.70 -6.25 11.55
CA GLN A 243 7.02 -4.97 11.72
C GLN A 243 5.78 -4.82 10.82
N ARG A 244 5.72 -5.53 9.68
CA ARG A 244 4.55 -5.53 8.77
C ARG A 244 3.40 -6.39 9.30
N HIS A 245 3.66 -7.27 10.27
CA HIS A 245 2.74 -8.30 10.75
C HIS A 245 2.21 -7.97 12.16
N PRO A 246 1.14 -7.17 12.28
CA PRO A 246 0.72 -6.62 13.57
C PRO A 246 0.19 -7.69 14.52
N VAL A 247 0.44 -7.49 15.81
CA VAL A 247 -0.07 -8.32 16.91
C VAL A 247 -1.07 -7.53 17.74
N MET A 248 -2.25 -8.11 17.96
CA MET A 248 -3.23 -7.61 18.92
C MET A 248 -3.09 -8.37 20.24
N SER A 249 -2.87 -7.64 21.34
CA SER A 249 -2.73 -8.23 22.66
C SER A 249 -4.06 -8.74 23.21
N ARG A 250 -3.98 -9.78 24.05
CA ARG A 250 -5.11 -10.34 24.80
C ARG A 250 -5.95 -9.29 25.52
N THR A 251 -5.30 -8.40 26.27
CA THR A 251 -5.98 -7.33 27.02
C THR A 251 -6.87 -6.48 26.11
N LYS A 252 -6.41 -6.17 24.90
CA LYS A 252 -7.16 -5.37 23.93
C LYS A 252 -8.37 -6.13 23.38
N ILE A 253 -8.25 -7.45 23.22
CA ILE A 253 -9.33 -8.32 22.75
C ILE A 253 -10.42 -8.43 23.84
N GLU A 254 -10.03 -8.75 25.07
CA GLU A 254 -10.94 -8.93 26.21
C GLU A 254 -11.65 -7.62 26.62
N THR A 255 -10.97 -6.47 26.53
CA THR A 255 -11.56 -5.16 26.89
C THR A 255 -12.79 -4.83 26.01
N SER A 256 -12.74 -5.15 24.71
CA SER A 256 -13.86 -4.89 23.81
C SER A 256 -13.82 -5.82 22.59
N PRO A 257 -14.47 -7.00 22.66
CA PRO A 257 -14.47 -7.96 21.56
C PRO A 257 -15.02 -7.37 20.25
N ARG A 258 -16.07 -6.54 20.35
CA ARG A 258 -16.67 -5.87 19.17
C ARG A 258 -15.69 -4.92 18.48
N ARG A 259 -14.90 -4.16 19.25
CA ARG A 259 -13.90 -3.23 18.71
C ARG A 259 -12.68 -3.97 18.21
N ALA A 260 -12.26 -5.04 18.90
CA ALA A 260 -11.20 -5.93 18.45
C ALA A 260 -11.52 -6.52 17.07
N ALA A 261 -12.72 -7.08 16.88
CA ALA A 261 -13.17 -7.57 15.57
C ALA A 261 -13.16 -6.50 14.47
N ALA A 262 -13.58 -5.27 14.80
CA ALA A 262 -13.56 -4.16 13.84
C ALA A 262 -12.14 -3.76 13.43
N ILE A 263 -11.18 -3.84 14.36
CA ILE A 263 -9.75 -3.54 14.13
C ILE A 263 -9.07 -4.69 13.39
N LEU A 264 -9.30 -5.94 13.76
CA LEU A 264 -8.72 -7.10 13.08
C LEU A 264 -9.11 -7.14 11.61
N ALA A 265 -10.39 -6.86 11.29
CA ALA A 265 -10.86 -6.79 9.90
C ALA A 265 -10.35 -5.55 9.13
N SER A 266 -9.78 -4.54 9.80
CA SER A 266 -9.43 -3.26 9.17
C SER A 266 -8.35 -3.34 8.09
N LEU A 267 -7.34 -4.17 8.32
CA LEU A 267 -6.21 -4.35 7.43
C LEU A 267 -6.54 -5.32 6.29
N PRO A 268 -7.14 -6.51 6.57
CA PRO A 268 -7.67 -7.39 5.53
C PRO A 268 -8.63 -6.70 4.56
N GLN A 269 -9.60 -5.91 5.05
CA GLN A 269 -10.51 -5.16 4.19
C GLN A 269 -9.78 -4.20 3.24
N ARG A 270 -8.77 -3.48 3.72
CA ARG A 270 -7.99 -2.56 2.87
C ARG A 270 -7.16 -3.32 1.84
N GLN A 271 -6.59 -4.45 2.22
CA GLN A 271 -5.77 -5.25 1.32
C GLN A 271 -6.61 -5.86 0.20
N ALA A 272 -7.77 -6.43 0.53
CA ALA A 272 -8.67 -7.01 -0.45
C ALA A 272 -9.10 -6.01 -1.54
N LEU A 273 -9.26 -4.73 -1.19
CA LEU A 273 -9.61 -3.66 -2.13
C LEU A 273 -8.43 -3.14 -2.96
N ARG A 274 -7.19 -3.28 -2.47
CA ARG A 274 -5.97 -2.79 -3.16
C ARG A 274 -5.36 -3.82 -4.11
N LEU A 275 -5.56 -5.10 -3.86
CA LEU A 275 -5.02 -6.15 -4.71
C LEU A 275 -5.79 -6.23 -6.03
N SER A 276 -5.06 -6.25 -7.14
CA SER A 276 -5.62 -6.51 -8.47
C SER A 276 -6.35 -7.84 -8.50
N LEU A 277 -7.54 -7.88 -9.12
CA LEU A 277 -8.31 -9.10 -9.24
C LEU A 277 -7.53 -10.16 -10.05
N PRO A 278 -7.74 -11.46 -9.78
CA PRO A 278 -7.26 -12.52 -10.65
C PRO A 278 -7.70 -12.27 -12.10
N ALA A 279 -6.84 -12.56 -13.07
CA ALA A 279 -7.09 -12.27 -14.48
C ALA A 279 -8.46 -12.77 -15.01
N PRO A 280 -8.98 -13.95 -14.60
CA PRO A 280 -10.32 -14.38 -15.02
C PRO A 280 -11.46 -13.46 -14.57
N LEU A 281 -11.32 -12.82 -13.40
CA LEU A 281 -12.30 -11.88 -12.84
C LEU A 281 -12.10 -10.45 -13.38
N ASP A 282 -10.85 -10.04 -13.56
CA ASP A 282 -10.49 -8.70 -14.07
C ASP A 282 -10.94 -8.47 -15.52
N THR A 283 -11.01 -9.54 -16.32
CA THR A 283 -11.41 -9.51 -17.73
C THR A 283 -12.91 -9.58 -17.97
N LEU A 284 -13.72 -9.58 -16.91
CA LEU A 284 -15.17 -9.68 -17.03
C LEU A 284 -15.77 -8.45 -17.74
N PRO A 285 -16.75 -8.66 -18.65
CA PRO A 285 -17.43 -7.54 -19.27
C PRO A 285 -18.18 -6.73 -18.21
N VAL A 286 -18.16 -5.41 -18.37
CA VAL A 286 -18.91 -4.48 -17.51
C VAL A 286 -20.38 -4.88 -17.52
N GLN A 287 -20.99 -5.04 -16.35
CA GLN A 287 -22.40 -5.39 -16.23
C GLN A 287 -23.26 -4.30 -16.85
N ARG A 288 -23.97 -4.63 -17.92
CA ARG A 288 -25.01 -3.78 -18.48
C ARG A 288 -26.34 -4.28 -17.94
N THR A 289 -27.10 -3.39 -17.33
CA THR A 289 -28.49 -3.69 -16.98
C THR A 289 -29.22 -4.14 -18.25
N ARG A 290 -29.86 -5.30 -18.21
CA ARG A 290 -30.71 -5.80 -19.29
C ARG A 290 -32.17 -5.83 -18.81
N PRO A 291 -33.14 -5.37 -19.61
CA PRO A 291 -34.55 -5.58 -19.29
C PRO A 291 -34.84 -7.08 -19.24
N ARG A 292 -35.80 -7.47 -18.40
CA ARG A 292 -36.34 -8.85 -18.40
C ARG A 292 -36.90 -9.16 -19.79
N PRO A 293 -36.73 -10.37 -20.34
CA PRO A 293 -37.39 -10.76 -21.59
C PRO A 293 -38.91 -10.63 -21.41
N ALA A 294 -39.56 -9.75 -22.16
CA ALA A 294 -41.00 -9.56 -22.06
C ALA A 294 -41.76 -10.79 -22.60
N GLY A 295 -42.70 -11.30 -21.82
CA GLY A 295 -43.79 -12.13 -22.35
C GLY A 295 -44.67 -11.27 -23.27
N HIS A 296 -45.11 -11.83 -24.39
CA HIS A 296 -45.87 -11.11 -25.41
C HIS A 296 -47.23 -10.62 -24.85
N ASP A 297 -47.33 -9.40 -24.31
CA ASP A 297 -48.63 -8.71 -24.20
C ASP A 297 -48.55 -7.18 -24.01
N SER A 298 -49.34 -6.44 -24.80
CA SER A 298 -49.62 -4.98 -24.73
C SER A 298 -48.43 -3.99 -24.88
N GLY A 299 -48.14 -3.60 -26.12
CA GLY A 299 -46.96 -2.79 -26.49
C GLY A 299 -46.81 -1.41 -25.83
N LEU A 300 -47.86 -0.70 -25.39
CA LEU A 300 -47.72 0.66 -24.84
C LEU A 300 -47.26 0.68 -23.37
N THR A 301 -47.71 -0.29 -22.58
CA THR A 301 -47.26 -0.48 -21.19
C THR A 301 -45.82 -0.97 -21.16
N ASP A 302 -45.48 -1.87 -22.09
CA ASP A 302 -44.12 -2.39 -22.26
C ASP A 302 -43.16 -1.29 -22.69
N LEU A 303 -43.51 -0.47 -23.70
CA LEU A 303 -42.69 0.67 -24.14
C LEU A 303 -42.45 1.70 -23.04
N ARG A 304 -43.40 1.91 -22.12
CA ARG A 304 -43.23 2.80 -20.96
C ARG A 304 -42.34 2.18 -19.88
N ALA A 305 -42.46 0.87 -19.64
CA ALA A 305 -41.55 0.14 -18.75
C ALA A 305 -40.12 0.11 -19.32
N GLU A 306 -39.99 -0.10 -20.63
CA GLU A 306 -38.73 -0.07 -21.37
C GLU A 306 -38.10 1.32 -21.33
N ASN A 307 -38.85 2.41 -21.62
CA ASN A 307 -38.33 3.78 -21.51
C ASN A 307 -37.86 4.12 -20.09
N ARG A 308 -38.58 3.70 -19.04
CA ARG A 308 -38.13 3.87 -17.65
C ARG A 308 -36.84 3.10 -17.39
N THR A 309 -36.73 1.89 -17.92
CA THR A 309 -35.52 1.07 -17.81
C THR A 309 -34.34 1.71 -18.53
N LEU A 310 -34.54 2.22 -19.75
CA LEU A 310 -33.52 2.94 -20.52
C LEU A 310 -33.08 4.24 -19.82
N GLY A 311 -34.01 5.00 -19.25
CA GLY A 311 -33.69 6.18 -18.45
C GLY A 311 -32.81 5.84 -17.23
N ASN A 312 -33.15 4.76 -16.52
CA ASN A 312 -32.33 4.26 -15.41
C ASN A 312 -30.95 3.77 -15.88
N MET A 313 -30.86 3.14 -17.06
CA MET A 313 -29.59 2.71 -17.65
C MET A 313 -28.70 3.89 -18.03
N LEU A 314 -29.28 4.97 -18.54
CA LEU A 314 -28.54 6.18 -18.91
C LEU A 314 -27.95 6.86 -17.68
N ALA A 315 -28.74 7.06 -16.64
CA ALA A 315 -28.28 7.63 -15.37
C ALA A 315 -27.19 6.75 -14.72
N GLU A 316 -27.33 5.43 -14.80
CA GLU A 316 -26.32 4.48 -14.32
C GLU A 316 -25.02 4.56 -15.13
N ALA A 317 -25.09 4.74 -16.44
CA ALA A 317 -23.92 4.91 -17.29
C ALA A 317 -23.16 6.20 -16.96
N GLU A 318 -23.89 7.31 -16.78
CA GLU A 318 -23.32 8.62 -16.41
C GLU A 318 -22.63 8.56 -15.04
N GLN A 319 -23.27 7.95 -14.03
CA GLN A 319 -22.68 7.80 -12.70
C GLN A 319 -21.39 6.96 -12.73
N ARG A 320 -21.35 5.89 -13.54
CA ARG A 320 -20.15 5.07 -13.72
C ARG A 320 -19.04 5.81 -14.44
N GLU A 321 -19.37 6.58 -15.47
CA GLU A 321 -18.38 7.36 -16.21
C GLU A 321 -17.71 8.38 -15.28
N ASN A 322 -18.49 9.06 -14.45
CA ASN A 322 -17.97 9.96 -13.43
C ASN A 322 -17.09 9.23 -12.40
N ALA A 323 -17.55 8.10 -11.86
CA ALA A 323 -16.75 7.30 -10.92
C ALA A 323 -15.45 6.77 -11.53
N ASN A 324 -15.48 6.34 -12.80
CA ASN A 324 -14.30 5.90 -13.54
C ASN A 324 -13.32 7.05 -13.78
N ALA A 325 -13.80 8.24 -14.11
CA ALA A 325 -12.96 9.42 -14.30
C ALA A 325 -12.22 9.81 -13.01
N ASP A 326 -12.91 9.72 -11.86
CA ASP A 326 -12.31 9.96 -10.54
C ASP A 326 -11.29 8.87 -10.18
N LEU A 327 -11.61 7.59 -10.41
CA LEU A 327 -10.68 6.48 -10.20
C LEU A 327 -9.43 6.61 -11.09
N LEU A 328 -9.60 7.00 -12.36
CA LEU A 328 -8.48 7.26 -13.28
C LEU A 328 -7.59 8.40 -12.78
N ARG A 329 -8.18 9.44 -12.19
CA ARG A 329 -7.42 10.54 -11.59
C ARG A 329 -6.62 10.06 -10.38
N ASP A 330 -7.24 9.28 -9.50
CA ASP A 330 -6.58 8.72 -8.32
C ASP A 330 -5.47 7.73 -8.69
N LEU A 331 -5.72 6.81 -9.64
CA LEU A 331 -4.72 5.88 -10.14
C LEU A 331 -3.53 6.59 -10.78
N ARG A 332 -3.75 7.66 -11.55
CA ARG A 332 -2.66 8.48 -12.10
C ARG A 332 -1.82 9.12 -10.98
N GLN A 333 -2.48 9.61 -9.93
CA GLN A 333 -1.78 10.14 -8.78
C GLN A 333 -0.98 9.05 -8.06
N GLN A 334 -1.55 7.88 -7.82
CA GLN A 334 -0.86 6.75 -7.20
C GLN A 334 0.33 6.27 -8.02
N LEU A 335 0.18 6.15 -9.34
CA LEU A 335 1.27 5.77 -10.25
C LEU A 335 2.43 6.75 -10.15
N GLN A 336 2.15 8.06 -10.17
CA GLN A 336 3.17 9.09 -10.01
C GLN A 336 3.87 8.99 -8.64
N ILE A 337 3.13 8.70 -7.57
CA ILE A 337 3.71 8.50 -6.24
C ILE A 337 4.64 7.29 -6.21
N ALA A 338 4.23 6.19 -6.86
CA ALA A 338 4.99 4.95 -6.93
C ALA A 338 6.27 5.13 -7.77
N GLU A 339 6.19 5.78 -8.94
CA GLU A 339 7.35 6.10 -9.78
C GLU A 339 8.37 6.97 -9.03
N GLU A 340 7.91 7.96 -8.28
CA GLU A 340 8.78 8.79 -7.42
C GLU A 340 9.45 7.96 -6.32
N LEU A 341 8.71 7.02 -5.70
CA LEU A 341 9.25 6.16 -4.65
C LEU A 341 10.26 5.14 -5.20
N GLU A 342 9.99 4.56 -6.35
CA GLU A 342 10.89 3.61 -7.02
C GLU A 342 12.20 4.31 -7.43
N PHE A 343 12.10 5.52 -7.98
CA PHE A 343 13.27 6.33 -8.27
C PHE A 343 14.10 6.61 -7.01
N ASP A 344 13.43 6.95 -5.91
CA ASP A 344 14.05 7.21 -4.62
C ASP A 344 14.76 5.96 -4.07
N GLN A 345 14.13 4.79 -4.17
CA GLN A 345 14.73 3.51 -3.77
C GLN A 345 15.92 3.13 -4.66
N ALA A 346 15.83 3.35 -5.97
CA ALA A 346 16.92 3.10 -6.90
C ALA A 346 18.16 3.96 -6.57
N ALA A 347 17.94 5.23 -6.20
CA ALA A 347 19.01 6.13 -5.75
C ALA A 347 19.68 5.65 -4.45
N GLU A 348 18.90 5.17 -3.48
CA GLU A 348 19.42 4.63 -2.22
C GLU A 348 20.19 3.32 -2.42
N ASN A 349 19.68 2.42 -3.26
CA ASN A 349 20.39 1.19 -3.63
C ASN A 349 21.71 1.47 -4.33
N GLN A 350 21.77 2.48 -5.20
CA GLN A 350 23.00 2.89 -5.86
C GLN A 350 24.04 3.43 -4.86
N ASP A 351 23.63 4.20 -3.86
CA ASP A 351 24.49 4.70 -2.77
C ASP A 351 25.04 3.55 -1.93
N LEU A 352 24.17 2.64 -1.48
CA LEU A 352 24.58 1.45 -0.73
C LEU A 352 25.58 0.59 -1.52
N TYR A 353 25.35 0.41 -2.81
CA TYR A 353 26.27 -0.33 -3.68
C TYR A 353 27.63 0.36 -3.82
N ALA A 354 27.66 1.70 -3.96
CA ALA A 354 28.90 2.47 -4.02
C ALA A 354 29.70 2.37 -2.71
N ARG A 355 29.03 2.49 -1.56
CA ARG A 355 29.64 2.34 -0.22
C ARG A 355 30.21 0.94 -0.02
N LEU A 356 29.45 -0.09 -0.41
CA LEU A 356 29.91 -1.48 -0.37
C LEU A 356 31.18 -1.65 -1.20
N LYS A 357 31.18 -1.16 -2.45
CA LYS A 357 32.36 -1.22 -3.33
C LYS A 357 33.56 -0.47 -2.77
N HIS A 358 33.35 0.69 -2.14
CA HIS A 358 34.41 1.44 -1.50
C HIS A 358 35.00 0.68 -0.30
N ALA A 359 34.14 0.13 0.58
CA ALA A 359 34.57 -0.68 1.71
C ALA A 359 35.32 -1.95 1.25
N GLU A 360 34.85 -2.64 0.20
CA GLU A 360 35.56 -3.77 -0.41
C GLU A 360 36.97 -3.39 -0.90
N ARG A 361 37.11 -2.23 -1.54
CA ARG A 361 38.42 -1.71 -2.00
C ARG A 361 39.33 -1.39 -0.82
N GLN A 362 38.82 -0.76 0.23
CA GLN A 362 39.58 -0.45 1.45
C GLN A 362 40.05 -1.72 2.16
N VAL A 363 39.17 -2.70 2.35
CA VAL A 363 39.53 -4.00 2.94
C VAL A 363 40.62 -4.68 2.11
N ARG A 364 40.51 -4.68 0.78
CA ARG A 364 41.52 -5.25 -0.11
C ARG A 364 42.85 -4.49 -0.03
N ALA A 365 42.83 -3.17 0.02
CA ALA A 365 44.03 -2.35 0.16
C ALA A 365 44.74 -2.60 1.50
N LEU A 366 43.98 -2.66 2.60
CA LEU A 366 44.48 -3.00 3.93
C LEU A 366 45.05 -4.42 3.97
N GLN A 367 44.39 -5.41 3.36
CA GLN A 367 44.90 -6.78 3.25
C GLN A 367 46.24 -6.84 2.49
N ILE A 368 46.38 -6.09 1.39
CA ILE A 368 47.64 -6.02 0.62
C ILE A 368 48.74 -5.34 1.45
N GLN A 369 48.43 -4.27 2.17
CA GLN A 369 49.40 -3.59 3.03
C GLN A 369 49.82 -4.44 4.22
N LEU A 370 48.89 -5.15 4.87
CA LEU A 370 49.16 -6.09 5.95
C LEU A 370 50.02 -7.26 5.48
N GLY A 371 49.76 -7.79 4.28
CA GLY A 371 50.58 -8.83 3.65
C GLY A 371 52.01 -8.39 3.35
N LYS A 372 52.21 -7.11 2.98
CA LYS A 372 53.55 -6.53 2.75
C LYS A 372 54.28 -6.17 4.05
N ALA A 373 53.56 -5.85 5.12
CA ALA A 373 54.13 -5.43 6.40
C ALA A 373 54.52 -6.61 7.32
N GLY A 374 54.21 -7.86 6.95
CA GLY A 374 54.58 -9.06 7.72
C GLY A 374 54.02 -9.10 9.15
N ARG A 375 53.00 -8.27 9.45
CA ARG A 375 52.44 -8.09 10.79
C ARG A 375 50.94 -8.37 10.79
N ASN A 376 50.59 -9.62 11.04
CA ASN A 376 49.29 -9.95 11.63
C ASN A 376 49.31 -9.49 13.09
N THR A 377 48.80 -8.29 13.37
CA THR A 377 48.03 -7.93 14.59
C THR A 377 47.80 -6.42 14.66
N HIS A 378 46.52 -6.06 14.71
CA HIS A 378 45.95 -4.81 15.24
C HIS A 378 46.46 -3.46 14.72
N ALA A 379 45.63 -2.83 13.87
CA ALA A 379 45.45 -1.37 13.90
C ALA A 379 44.08 -1.02 13.29
N LEU A 380 43.06 -0.94 14.14
CA LEU A 380 41.88 -0.10 13.88
C LEU A 380 42.33 1.34 14.11
N THR A 381 42.63 2.08 13.05
CA THR A 381 42.80 3.53 13.18
C THR A 381 41.45 4.21 13.06
N ALA A 382 41.19 5.01 14.09
CA ALA A 382 40.02 5.81 14.41
C ALA A 382 39.33 6.54 13.24
N ALA A 383 38.00 6.64 13.35
CA ALA A 383 37.16 7.53 12.55
C ALA A 383 37.57 9.01 12.71
N PRO A 384 37.41 9.85 11.67
CA PRO A 384 37.67 11.28 11.76
C PRO A 384 36.66 11.95 12.70
N ALA A 385 37.14 12.56 13.76
CA ALA A 385 36.34 13.07 14.88
C ALA A 385 35.86 14.54 14.72
N ASP A 386 35.65 15.04 13.50
CA ASP A 386 35.35 16.47 13.26
C ASP A 386 34.05 16.78 12.50
N ALA A 387 33.11 15.84 12.42
CA ALA A 387 31.79 16.09 11.84
C ALA A 387 30.84 16.77 12.85
N PRO A 388 30.05 17.78 12.44
CA PRO A 388 29.08 18.42 13.33
C PRO A 388 27.97 17.45 13.73
N THR A 389 27.51 17.58 14.98
CA THR A 389 26.49 16.69 15.57
C THR A 389 25.06 17.25 15.50
N THR A 390 24.89 18.51 15.09
CA THR A 390 23.58 19.19 14.96
C THR A 390 23.55 20.15 13.78
N PHE A 391 22.36 20.43 13.22
CA PHE A 391 22.14 21.45 12.19
C PHE A 391 22.47 22.86 12.66
N ALA A 392 22.26 23.16 13.95
CA ALA A 392 22.74 24.41 14.54
C ALA A 392 24.26 24.57 14.40
N LYS A 393 25.04 23.52 14.66
CA LYS A 393 26.51 23.55 14.48
C LYS A 393 26.93 23.67 13.02
N ILE A 394 26.18 23.05 12.09
CA ILE A 394 26.41 23.24 10.65
C ILE A 394 26.33 24.74 10.29
N LEU A 395 25.30 25.45 10.78
CA LEU A 395 25.12 26.88 10.51
C LEU A 395 26.25 27.74 11.07
N ASP A 396 26.78 27.40 12.25
CA ASP A 396 27.87 28.14 12.88
C ASP A 396 29.19 27.95 12.10
N ARG A 397 29.36 26.79 11.47
CA ARG A 397 30.53 26.41 10.65
C ARG A 397 30.39 26.78 9.17
N MET A 398 29.27 27.32 8.72
CA MET A 398 29.09 27.72 7.30
C MET A 398 30.13 28.74 6.81
N GLY A 399 30.78 29.49 7.72
CA GLY A 399 31.88 30.40 7.39
C GLY A 399 33.20 29.72 7.03
N GLU A 400 33.32 28.41 7.25
CA GLU A 400 34.52 27.63 6.89
C GLU A 400 34.59 27.35 5.38
N PHE A 401 33.44 27.36 4.69
CA PHE A 401 33.38 27.12 3.25
C PHE A 401 33.78 28.35 2.45
N SER A 402 34.74 28.16 1.54
CA SER A 402 35.29 29.26 0.73
C SER A 402 34.33 29.68 -0.39
N HIS A 403 33.63 28.71 -0.98
CA HIS A 403 32.82 28.89 -2.18
C HIS A 403 31.29 28.76 -1.94
N LEU A 404 30.87 28.46 -0.70
CA LEU A 404 29.46 28.40 -0.33
C LEU A 404 28.98 29.61 0.48
N ARG A 405 27.77 30.07 0.19
CA ARG A 405 27.08 31.09 0.99
C ARG A 405 25.67 30.65 1.35
N PHE A 406 25.36 30.62 2.65
CA PHE A 406 24.00 30.34 3.13
C PHE A 406 23.16 31.62 3.13
N THR A 407 22.08 31.64 2.36
CA THR A 407 21.16 32.78 2.28
C THR A 407 19.78 32.48 2.85
N GLY A 408 19.49 31.21 3.17
CA GLY A 408 18.21 30.75 3.70
C GLY A 408 17.85 31.19 5.12
N ASP A 409 16.66 30.78 5.57
CA ASP A 409 16.18 31.05 6.93
C ASP A 409 16.83 30.10 7.95
N LYS A 410 17.72 30.65 8.78
CA LYS A 410 18.46 29.93 9.83
C LYS A 410 17.55 29.29 10.88
N ARG A 411 16.32 29.80 11.11
CA ARG A 411 15.40 29.23 12.10
C ARG A 411 14.90 27.86 11.64
N LYS A 412 14.45 27.76 10.39
CA LYS A 412 13.95 26.51 9.80
C LYS A 412 14.99 25.39 9.81
N THR A 413 16.26 25.73 9.58
CA THR A 413 17.37 24.77 9.67
C THR A 413 17.62 24.30 11.10
N ARG A 414 17.53 25.19 12.10
CA ARG A 414 17.68 24.81 13.52
C ARG A 414 16.52 23.94 14.00
N ASP A 415 15.30 24.20 13.53
CA ASP A 415 14.11 23.42 13.91
C ASP A 415 14.20 21.95 13.46
N LEU A 416 15.08 21.62 12.50
CA LEU A 416 15.38 20.24 12.12
C LEU A 416 16.05 19.45 13.24
N ASP A 417 16.77 20.08 14.17
CA ASP A 417 17.45 19.38 15.27
C ASP A 417 16.45 18.65 16.19
N ALA A 418 15.25 19.21 16.38
CA ALA A 418 14.20 18.61 17.21
C ALA A 418 13.56 17.37 16.55
N GLN A 419 13.74 17.19 15.24
CA GLN A 419 13.09 16.16 14.43
C GLN A 419 14.10 15.26 13.73
N SER A 420 15.40 15.47 13.97
CA SER A 420 16.48 14.74 13.34
C SER A 420 16.47 13.29 13.81
N ILE A 421 16.38 12.35 12.86
CA ILE A 421 16.46 10.91 13.10
C ILE A 421 17.66 10.36 12.33
N GLY A 422 18.54 9.62 13.00
CA GLY A 422 19.66 8.93 12.36
C GLY A 422 20.77 9.88 11.90
N ASN A 423 21.23 9.70 10.66
CA ASN A 423 22.45 10.31 10.11
C ASN A 423 22.20 11.61 9.29
N TRP A 424 21.07 12.29 9.47
CA TRP A 424 20.73 13.47 8.64
C TRP A 424 21.77 14.59 8.72
N VAL A 425 22.35 14.80 9.90
CA VAL A 425 23.38 15.83 10.11
C VAL A 425 24.66 15.47 9.35
N GLU A 426 25.08 14.21 9.39
CA GLU A 426 26.24 13.70 8.65
C GLU A 426 26.02 13.88 7.14
N VAL A 427 24.85 13.45 6.62
CA VAL A 427 24.52 13.58 5.20
C VAL A 427 24.43 15.05 4.77
N ALA A 428 23.92 15.94 5.62
CA ALA A 428 23.88 17.37 5.34
C ALA A 428 25.27 17.99 5.28
N TRP A 429 26.17 17.57 6.18
CA TRP A 429 27.54 18.02 6.19
C TRP A 429 28.30 17.54 4.95
N ASP A 430 28.21 16.25 4.63
CA ASP A 430 28.81 15.66 3.42
C ASP A 430 28.32 16.36 2.15
N ALA A 431 27.02 16.68 2.08
CA ALA A 431 26.44 17.42 0.97
C ALA A 431 27.06 18.81 0.81
N LEU A 432 27.31 19.53 1.91
CA LEU A 432 27.94 20.85 1.89
C LEU A 432 29.42 20.77 1.50
N CYS A 433 30.18 19.81 2.03
CA CYS A 433 31.57 19.58 1.62
C CYS A 433 31.69 19.27 0.13
N ALA A 434 30.81 18.41 -0.40
CA ALA A 434 30.76 18.09 -1.81
C ALA A 434 30.37 19.30 -2.68
N LEU A 435 29.41 20.12 -2.23
CA LEU A 435 29.02 21.34 -2.92
C LEU A 435 30.13 22.39 -2.95
N ASP A 436 30.93 22.55 -1.89
CA ASP A 436 32.07 23.48 -1.87
C ASP A 436 33.17 23.03 -2.85
N THR A 437 33.43 21.72 -2.88
CA THR A 437 34.38 21.12 -3.83
C THR A 437 33.91 21.28 -5.28
N TYR A 438 32.62 21.05 -5.53
CA TYR A 438 32.02 21.30 -6.83
C TYR A 438 32.05 22.78 -7.20
N ALA A 439 31.75 23.69 -6.28
CA ALA A 439 31.77 25.13 -6.53
C ALA A 439 33.17 25.59 -6.96
N ALA A 440 34.23 25.08 -6.32
CA ALA A 440 35.60 25.31 -6.74
C ALA A 440 35.89 24.76 -8.16
N ALA A 441 35.42 23.55 -8.47
CA ALA A 441 35.57 22.95 -9.80
C ALA A 441 34.76 23.69 -10.88
N SER A 442 33.58 24.20 -10.53
CA SER A 442 32.71 25.00 -11.40
C SER A 442 33.35 26.35 -11.70
N ALA A 443 33.87 27.04 -10.68
CA ALA A 443 34.62 28.28 -10.82
C ALA A 443 35.91 28.11 -11.65
N ALA A 444 36.57 26.95 -11.55
CA ALA A 444 37.74 26.61 -12.36
C ALA A 444 37.39 26.10 -13.78
N GLY A 445 36.10 25.90 -14.08
CA GLY A 445 35.63 25.34 -15.37
C GLY A 445 35.94 23.86 -15.59
N THR A 446 36.34 23.13 -14.55
CA THR A 446 36.74 21.71 -14.61
C THR A 446 35.64 20.74 -14.20
N ALA A 447 34.50 21.22 -13.71
CA ALA A 447 33.38 20.37 -13.27
C ALA A 447 32.73 19.53 -14.39
N GLY A 448 32.85 19.96 -15.65
CA GLY A 448 32.41 19.19 -16.82
C GLY A 448 30.90 19.03 -17.00
N GLY A 449 30.08 19.64 -16.13
CA GLY A 449 28.62 19.57 -16.17
C GLY A 449 27.99 20.14 -14.90
N ASP A 450 26.72 19.82 -14.68
CA ASP A 450 26.00 20.17 -13.45
C ASP A 450 26.46 19.34 -12.23
N PHE A 451 26.04 19.74 -11.02
CA PHE A 451 26.44 19.05 -9.79
C PHE A 451 26.11 17.55 -9.81
N ARG A 452 24.98 17.16 -10.39
CA ARG A 452 24.60 15.74 -10.51
C ARG A 452 25.55 14.98 -11.43
N TYR A 453 25.90 15.56 -12.57
CA TYR A 453 26.85 15.00 -13.52
C TYR A 453 28.24 14.87 -12.89
N TRP A 454 28.69 15.90 -12.18
CA TRP A 454 29.95 15.90 -11.46
C TRP A 454 30.00 14.77 -10.41
N CYS A 455 28.96 14.64 -9.58
CA CYS A 455 28.84 13.55 -8.60
C CYS A 455 28.85 12.15 -9.24
N ALA A 456 28.37 12.00 -10.48
CA ALA A 456 28.34 10.71 -11.18
C ALA A 456 29.70 10.32 -11.79
N HIS A 457 30.61 11.28 -11.98
CA HIS A 457 31.90 11.09 -12.66
C HIS A 457 33.10 11.49 -11.79
N LEU A 458 32.95 11.35 -10.46
CA LEU A 458 34.01 11.66 -9.51
C LEU A 458 35.23 10.72 -9.68
N PRO A 459 36.46 11.25 -9.66
CA PRO A 459 37.68 10.46 -9.53
C PRO A 459 37.69 9.60 -8.25
N ASP A 460 38.34 8.43 -8.30
CA ASP A 460 38.41 7.46 -7.20
C ASP A 460 39.08 8.00 -5.91
N ASP A 461 39.81 9.12 -6.00
CA ASP A 461 40.52 9.81 -4.93
C ASP A 461 39.78 11.07 -4.40
N CYS A 462 38.52 11.28 -4.79
CA CYS A 462 37.71 12.39 -4.29
C CYS A 462 37.52 12.29 -2.76
N GLU A 463 37.90 13.35 -2.06
CA GLU A 463 37.87 13.43 -0.59
C GLU A 463 36.44 13.46 -0.03
N TYR A 464 35.48 14.06 -0.76
CA TYR A 464 34.08 14.23 -0.33
C TYR A 464 33.08 13.81 -1.42
N PRO A 465 32.89 12.50 -1.65
CA PRO A 465 31.93 12.02 -2.64
C PRO A 465 30.49 12.18 -2.14
N PHE A 466 29.60 12.72 -2.98
CA PHE A 466 28.16 12.76 -2.70
C PHE A 466 27.35 11.95 -3.71
N PRO A 467 26.32 11.19 -3.30
CA PRO A 467 25.57 10.33 -4.22
C PRO A 467 24.76 11.13 -5.25
N ALA A 468 25.06 10.96 -6.54
CA ALA A 468 24.34 11.63 -7.63
C ALA A 468 22.81 11.37 -7.61
N GLY A 469 22.38 10.21 -7.09
CA GLY A 469 20.97 9.87 -6.90
C GLY A 469 20.20 10.81 -5.95
N LYS A 470 20.89 11.42 -4.98
CA LYS A 470 20.32 12.39 -4.02
C LYS A 470 20.22 13.81 -4.59
N VAL A 471 20.78 14.06 -5.79
CA VAL A 471 20.78 15.36 -6.46
C VAL A 471 19.65 15.44 -7.48
N LYS A 472 18.81 16.46 -7.38
CA LYS A 472 17.80 16.81 -8.38
C LYS A 472 18.12 18.18 -8.94
N MET A 473 18.30 18.28 -10.26
CA MET A 473 18.65 19.53 -10.93
C MET A 473 17.42 20.35 -11.37
N LYS A 474 16.24 19.72 -11.41
CA LYS A 474 14.96 20.37 -11.77
C LYS A 474 13.86 19.91 -10.84
N GLU A 475 12.95 20.82 -10.52
CA GLU A 475 11.74 20.52 -9.76
C GLU A 475 10.67 19.88 -10.68
N SER A 476 9.66 19.21 -10.12
CA SER A 476 8.55 18.65 -10.90
C SER A 476 7.79 19.73 -11.68
N LYS A 477 7.39 19.42 -12.92
CA LYS A 477 6.55 20.30 -13.77
C LYS A 477 5.24 20.71 -13.11
N THR A 478 4.66 19.83 -12.28
CA THR A 478 3.43 20.09 -11.52
C THR A 478 3.64 21.16 -10.45
N VAL A 479 4.84 21.23 -9.89
CA VAL A 479 5.22 22.22 -8.88
C VAL A 479 5.62 23.55 -9.52
N GLY A 480 6.37 23.51 -10.63
CA GLY A 480 6.76 24.71 -11.37
C GLY A 480 5.59 25.51 -11.94
N ASN A 481 4.48 24.85 -12.29
CA ASN A 481 3.30 25.49 -12.89
C ASN A 481 2.30 26.07 -11.86
N ARG A 482 2.48 25.84 -10.55
CA ARG A 482 1.61 26.38 -9.49
C ARG A 482 2.32 27.53 -8.78
N ASP A 483 1.78 28.74 -8.92
CA ASP A 483 2.38 29.97 -8.38
C ASP A 483 2.62 29.93 -6.86
N ASP A 484 1.75 29.27 -6.11
CA ASP A 484 1.88 29.14 -4.65
C ASP A 484 3.06 28.26 -4.24
N TRP A 485 3.31 27.15 -4.94
CA TRP A 485 4.41 26.23 -4.64
C TRP A 485 5.74 26.71 -5.22
N ARG A 486 5.67 27.48 -6.31
CA ARG A 486 6.80 28.21 -6.85
C ARG A 486 7.30 29.25 -5.85
N ARG A 487 6.39 29.97 -5.19
CA ARG A 487 6.73 30.96 -4.15
C ARG A 487 7.47 30.36 -2.95
N GLU A 488 7.16 29.13 -2.54
CA GLU A 488 7.86 28.45 -1.44
C GLU A 488 9.31 28.06 -1.79
N ARG A 489 9.63 27.93 -3.08
CA ARG A 489 10.96 27.60 -3.62
C ARG A 489 11.70 28.83 -4.14
N THR A 490 11.15 30.01 -3.87
CA THR A 490 11.79 31.29 -4.14
C THR A 490 12.51 31.76 -2.88
N PHE A 491 13.84 31.65 -2.90
CA PHE A 491 14.69 31.91 -1.74
C PHE A 491 15.42 33.24 -1.88
N PRO A 492 15.76 33.91 -0.75
CA PRO A 492 16.56 35.13 -0.78
C PRO A 492 17.96 34.88 -1.38
N VAL A 493 18.41 35.81 -2.22
CA VAL A 493 19.75 35.84 -2.80
C VAL A 493 20.32 37.27 -2.75
N PRO A 494 21.65 37.46 -2.82
CA PRO A 494 22.24 38.80 -2.90
C PRO A 494 21.81 39.54 -4.16
N GLU A 495 21.79 40.88 -4.09
CA GLU A 495 21.43 41.76 -5.21
C GLU A 495 22.35 41.60 -6.43
N ALA A 496 23.59 41.14 -6.21
CA ALA A 496 24.54 40.81 -7.27
C ALA A 496 24.11 39.61 -8.15
N VAL A 497 23.26 38.72 -7.62
CA VAL A 497 22.77 37.52 -8.32
C VAL A 497 21.45 37.82 -9.03
N ASP A 498 20.51 38.46 -8.32
CA ASP A 498 19.24 38.90 -8.89
C ASP A 498 18.83 40.25 -8.29
N PRO A 499 18.50 41.28 -9.11
CA PRO A 499 18.08 42.60 -8.61
C PRO A 499 16.87 42.58 -7.68
N SER A 500 16.00 41.56 -7.79
CA SER A 500 14.82 41.38 -6.93
C SER A 500 15.15 40.79 -5.54
N ARG A 501 16.42 40.41 -5.31
CA ARG A 501 16.94 39.75 -4.10
C ARG A 501 16.29 38.40 -3.78
N LYS A 502 15.60 37.80 -4.75
CA LYS A 502 14.92 36.51 -4.61
C LYS A 502 15.05 35.71 -5.89
N LEU A 503 15.36 34.43 -5.77
CA LEU A 503 15.53 33.53 -6.92
C LEU A 503 14.74 32.25 -6.72
N PHE A 504 14.07 31.80 -7.77
CA PHE A 504 13.45 30.48 -7.81
C PHE A 504 14.54 29.43 -7.99
N MET A 505 14.77 28.61 -6.96
CA MET A 505 15.78 27.56 -6.99
C MET A 505 15.11 26.21 -7.24
N GLU A 506 15.47 25.56 -8.33
CA GLU A 506 14.95 24.22 -8.68
C GLU A 506 15.88 23.10 -8.22
N ALA A 507 17.19 23.37 -8.19
CA ALA A 507 18.18 22.38 -7.81
C ALA A 507 18.16 22.12 -6.31
N HIS A 508 18.04 20.85 -5.92
CA HIS A 508 17.97 20.46 -4.53
C HIS A 508 18.56 19.08 -4.25
N LEU A 509 18.97 18.89 -2.99
CA LEU A 509 19.52 17.68 -2.44
C LEU A 509 18.58 17.06 -1.41
N ARG A 510 18.46 15.74 -1.44
CA ARG A 510 17.79 14.98 -0.38
C ARG A 510 18.77 14.67 0.74
N ILE A 511 18.51 15.21 1.92
CA ILE A 511 19.34 15.01 3.11
C ILE A 511 18.88 13.80 3.91
N GLY A 512 17.56 13.60 4.02
CA GLY A 512 16.98 12.52 4.83
C GLY A 512 15.59 12.12 4.38
N GLY A 513 15.10 11.00 4.91
CA GLY A 513 13.76 10.49 4.71
C GLY A 513 13.19 9.96 6.02
N GLY A 514 11.94 10.32 6.32
CA GLY A 514 11.22 9.88 7.51
C GLY A 514 9.71 9.98 7.30
N ASN A 515 8.94 9.25 8.10
CA ASN A 515 7.47 9.18 7.99
C ASN A 515 6.77 10.53 8.22
N THR A 516 7.42 11.50 8.87
CA THR A 516 6.81 12.80 9.24
C THR A 516 7.51 13.99 8.60
N VAL A 517 8.86 14.00 8.57
CA VAL A 517 9.65 15.05 7.92
C VAL A 517 10.76 14.41 7.11
N SER A 518 11.04 15.02 5.96
CA SER A 518 12.10 14.61 5.07
C SER A 518 12.86 15.89 4.67
N PRO A 519 14.09 16.11 5.16
CA PRO A 519 14.79 17.37 4.98
C PRO A 519 15.43 17.51 3.58
N ARG A 520 15.30 18.69 2.98
CA ARG A 520 15.82 19.05 1.64
C ARG A 520 16.73 20.28 1.74
N LEU A 521 17.76 20.31 0.89
CA LEU A 521 18.65 21.44 0.72
C LEU A 521 18.48 22.00 -0.69
N TYR A 522 18.10 23.27 -0.86
CA TYR A 522 18.03 23.91 -2.18
C TYR A 522 19.26 24.80 -2.38
N PHE A 523 19.81 24.74 -3.59
CA PHE A 523 21.00 25.51 -3.95
C PHE A 523 20.88 26.10 -5.35
N TYR A 524 21.67 27.14 -5.60
CA TYR A 524 21.84 27.76 -6.90
C TYR A 524 23.33 27.89 -7.20
N ASP A 525 23.72 27.44 -8.39
CA ASP A 525 25.08 27.54 -8.88
C ASP A 525 25.24 28.83 -9.69
N ASP A 526 26.01 29.78 -9.16
CA ASP A 526 26.41 31.01 -9.84
C ASP A 526 27.91 30.98 -10.19
N GLY A 527 28.47 29.77 -10.32
CA GLY A 527 29.87 29.50 -10.65
C GLY A 527 30.42 30.29 -11.84
N PRO A 528 29.72 30.37 -12.98
CA PRO A 528 30.19 31.12 -14.15
C PRO A 528 30.30 32.64 -13.96
N ASN A 529 29.64 33.21 -12.95
CA ASN A 529 29.54 34.66 -12.77
C ASN A 529 30.26 35.13 -11.48
N THR A 530 29.94 34.53 -10.34
CA THR A 530 30.53 34.88 -9.03
C THR A 530 31.48 33.82 -8.47
N GLY A 531 31.52 32.62 -9.06
CA GLY A 531 32.31 31.51 -8.53
C GLY A 531 31.76 30.93 -7.23
N LEU A 532 30.51 31.25 -6.89
CA LEU A 532 29.87 30.87 -5.63
C LEU A 532 28.62 30.02 -5.87
N VAL A 533 28.37 29.10 -4.93
CA VAL A 533 27.11 28.37 -4.83
C VAL A 533 26.33 28.90 -3.63
N TYR A 534 25.08 29.27 -3.85
CA TYR A 534 24.19 29.82 -2.83
C TYR A 534 23.25 28.74 -2.31
N VAL A 535 23.27 28.49 -0.99
CA VAL A 535 22.33 27.58 -0.32
C VAL A 535 21.15 28.41 0.19
N GLY A 536 20.05 28.38 -0.56
CA GLY A 536 18.84 29.16 -0.27
C GLY A 536 17.93 28.51 0.76
N TYR A 537 18.06 27.21 1.01
CA TYR A 537 17.20 26.50 1.96
C TYR A 537 17.86 25.22 2.48
N LEU A 538 17.70 24.96 3.78
CA LEU A 538 17.96 23.67 4.41
C LEU A 538 16.90 23.47 5.49
N GLY A 539 15.92 22.62 5.24
CA GLY A 539 14.73 22.52 6.07
C GLY A 539 13.83 21.34 5.71
N PRO A 540 12.65 21.21 6.35
CA PRO A 540 11.62 20.23 5.99
C PRO A 540 11.23 20.31 4.51
N HIS A 541 10.48 19.32 4.00
CA HIS A 541 9.96 19.46 2.64
C HIS A 541 9.08 20.71 2.52
N PRO A 542 9.28 21.55 1.48
CA PRO A 542 8.26 22.51 1.09
C PRO A 542 6.97 21.79 0.67
N THR A 543 5.83 22.46 0.78
CA THR A 543 4.51 21.88 0.46
C THR A 543 4.51 21.34 -0.98
N ASN A 544 3.89 20.18 -1.17
CA ASN A 544 3.72 19.55 -2.49
C ASN A 544 2.39 18.78 -2.51
N THR A 545 2.16 17.92 -3.52
CA THR A 545 0.97 17.08 -3.59
C THR A 545 0.82 16.06 -2.46
N LYS A 546 1.83 15.88 -1.59
CA LYS A 546 1.93 14.84 -0.55
C LYS A 546 1.97 15.38 0.90
N THR A 547 2.28 16.67 1.09
CA THR A 547 2.31 17.38 2.39
C THR A 547 1.54 18.67 2.24
#